data_AF-A0A7S1CZL0-F1
#
_entry.id   AF-A0A7S1CZL0-F1
#
_cell.length_a   1.000
_cell.length_b   1.000
_cell.length_c   1.000
_cell.angle_alpha   90.00
_cell.angle_beta   90.00
_cell.angle_gamma   90.00
#
_symmetry.space_group_name_H-M   'P 1'
#
loop_
_entity.id
_entity.type
_entity.pdbx_description
1 polymer ?
#
loop_
_entity_poly.entity_id
_entity_poly.type
_entity_poly.pdbx_seq_one_letter_code
_entity_poly.pdbx_strand_id
1 'polypeptide(L)'
;MIPDQTKALGASTIVSNSISLTTFIDSDKCEQFREQGYVYCQRTCIRSIKFAVNPLGTDHLTLRIVNEAGSFVDYPGKFPFRSPHLKAERYFVAALPNGRYEGTFVDQRGHKVWPSHVEVSLGDTPCLDTISQQSVRLEKPPILVNECQQLIRNGDFDSEPLLWLHQNLEVTVSQRGRNNSNALMIARQSKAPLIGQFLDTRCLVRRTQYQVEGWVRLDVLQCEEKRSCPQLSIRIREIVAGTEHRDRSIKLISYFVRPLQTNWNFFQGVFTVDGRISSAVSAAFAIEFGELKDSVIVDSVSITGLDQTCDDLVFN
;
A
#
# COMPACT_ATOMS: atom_id res chain seq x y z
N MET A 1 13.97 18.70 -52.46
CA MET A 1 13.14 19.54 -51.58
C MET A 1 13.41 19.07 -50.16
N ILE A 2 14.20 19.84 -49.41
CA ILE A 2 14.53 19.54 -48.01
C ILE A 2 13.35 20.09 -47.20
N PRO A 3 12.68 19.29 -46.35
CA PRO A 3 11.59 19.81 -45.54
C PRO A 3 12.11 20.96 -44.69
N ASP A 4 11.43 22.09 -44.79
CA ASP A 4 11.74 23.32 -44.06
C ASP A 4 11.82 22.99 -42.57
N GLN A 5 13.00 23.18 -41.97
CA GLN A 5 13.20 23.05 -40.53
C GLN A 5 12.61 24.29 -39.84
N THR A 6 11.31 24.51 -40.03
CA THR A 6 10.55 25.45 -39.21
C THR A 6 10.64 24.96 -37.78
N LYS A 7 11.42 25.71 -36.99
CA LYS A 7 11.56 25.63 -35.53
C LYS A 7 10.28 25.10 -34.90
N ALA A 8 10.35 23.91 -34.30
CA ALA A 8 9.28 23.39 -33.46
C ALA A 8 9.05 24.39 -32.31
N LEU A 9 8.08 25.27 -32.48
CA LEU A 9 7.68 26.28 -31.50
C LEU A 9 6.74 25.60 -30.50
N GLY A 10 7.34 24.93 -29.52
CA GLY A 10 6.68 24.25 -28.41
C GLY A 10 7.18 22.82 -28.22
N ALA A 11 7.07 22.32 -26.99
CA ALA A 11 7.42 20.93 -26.69
C ALA A 11 6.40 19.98 -27.35
N SER A 12 6.90 18.98 -28.07
CA SER A 12 6.09 17.95 -28.74
C SER A 12 6.40 16.58 -28.15
N THR A 13 5.45 15.66 -28.24
CA THR A 13 5.59 14.30 -27.70
C THR A 13 5.35 13.27 -28.79
N ILE A 14 6.13 12.19 -28.77
CA ILE A 14 5.83 10.94 -29.47
C ILE A 14 5.26 9.96 -28.45
N VAL A 15 4.09 9.39 -28.74
CA VAL A 15 3.47 8.32 -27.93
C VAL A 15 3.21 7.09 -28.78
N SER A 16 3.11 5.91 -28.16
CA SER A 16 2.52 4.77 -28.87
C SER A 16 1.07 5.06 -29.24
N ASN A 17 0.57 4.39 -30.27
CA ASN A 17 -0.82 4.49 -30.70
C ASN A 17 -1.86 3.85 -29.74
N SER A 18 -1.48 3.58 -28.48
CA SER A 18 -2.39 2.95 -27.53
C SER A 18 -3.42 3.94 -27.00
N ILE A 19 -4.66 3.47 -26.82
CA ILE A 19 -5.78 4.24 -26.26
C ILE A 19 -5.36 4.92 -24.94
N SER A 20 -4.58 4.24 -24.11
CA SER A 20 -4.11 4.75 -22.81
C SER A 20 -3.24 6.01 -22.87
N LEU A 21 -2.66 6.32 -24.04
CA LEU A 21 -1.82 7.49 -24.28
C LEU A 21 -2.50 8.53 -25.17
N THR A 22 -3.40 8.11 -26.05
CA THR A 22 -4.00 9.01 -27.06
C THR A 22 -5.35 9.58 -26.63
N THR A 23 -6.11 8.92 -25.75
CA THR A 23 -7.50 9.31 -25.40
C THR A 23 -7.64 10.75 -24.89
N PHE A 24 -6.66 11.23 -24.13
CA PHE A 24 -6.70 12.58 -23.55
C PHE A 24 -5.97 13.63 -24.37
N ILE A 25 -5.41 13.25 -25.52
CA ILE A 25 -4.73 14.19 -26.42
C ILE A 25 -5.71 14.65 -27.49
N ASP A 26 -5.70 15.95 -27.72
CA ASP A 26 -6.41 16.58 -28.84
C ASP A 26 -5.92 15.99 -30.18
N SER A 27 -6.81 15.28 -30.88
CA SER A 27 -6.49 14.58 -32.13
C SER A 27 -6.04 15.53 -33.23
N ASP A 28 -6.50 16.79 -33.21
CA ASP A 28 -6.18 17.79 -34.23
C ASP A 28 -4.73 18.26 -34.16
N LYS A 29 -4.05 17.98 -33.03
CA LYS A 29 -2.64 18.27 -32.81
C LYS A 29 -1.73 17.09 -33.10
N CYS A 30 -2.28 15.96 -33.54
CA CYS A 30 -1.57 14.71 -33.64
C CYS A 30 -1.56 14.16 -35.07
N GLU A 31 -0.39 13.70 -35.50
CA GLU A 31 -0.18 12.98 -36.75
C GLU A 31 0.05 11.49 -36.44
N GLN A 32 -0.72 10.62 -37.11
CA GLN A 32 -0.65 9.17 -36.89
C GLN A 32 0.34 8.49 -37.84
N PHE A 33 1.29 7.75 -37.28
CA PHE A 33 2.27 6.95 -38.02
C PHE A 33 1.94 5.47 -37.83
N ARG A 34 0.86 5.01 -38.51
CA ARG A 34 0.25 3.69 -38.27
C ARG A 34 1.19 2.53 -38.55
N GLU A 35 2.00 2.61 -39.61
CA GLU A 35 2.96 1.57 -39.98
C GLU A 35 4.07 1.41 -38.93
N GLN A 36 4.35 2.47 -38.17
CA GLN A 36 5.39 2.53 -37.15
C GLN A 36 4.84 2.40 -35.72
N GLY A 37 3.51 2.38 -35.54
CA GLY A 37 2.86 2.15 -34.25
C GLY A 37 2.92 3.33 -33.27
N TYR A 38 3.16 4.56 -33.74
CA TYR A 38 3.24 5.75 -32.88
C TYR A 38 2.41 6.93 -33.41
N VAL A 39 2.24 7.93 -32.56
CA VAL A 39 1.56 9.19 -32.84
C VAL A 39 2.49 10.33 -32.41
N TYR A 40 2.69 11.30 -33.29
CA TYR A 40 3.43 12.52 -32.98
C TYR A 40 2.42 13.63 -32.69
N CYS A 41 2.48 14.23 -31.51
CA CYS A 41 1.57 15.28 -31.11
C CYS A 41 2.33 16.58 -30.86
N GLN A 42 2.03 17.59 -31.68
CA GLN A 42 2.64 18.91 -31.59
C GLN A 42 2.11 19.66 -30.38
N ARG A 43 2.99 20.38 -29.68
CA ARG A 43 2.62 21.22 -28.52
C ARG A 43 1.89 20.43 -27.41
N THR A 44 2.20 19.14 -27.31
CA THR A 44 1.65 18.25 -26.30
C THR A 44 2.78 17.77 -25.43
N CYS A 45 2.66 18.04 -24.13
CA CYS A 45 3.53 17.51 -23.09
C CYS A 45 2.76 16.48 -22.28
N ILE A 46 3.39 15.32 -22.07
CA ILE A 46 2.83 14.26 -21.26
C ILE A 46 3.78 14.00 -20.10
N ARG A 47 3.21 13.66 -18.95
CA ARG A 47 3.95 13.22 -17.79
C ARG A 47 3.28 12.00 -17.18
N SER A 48 4.09 11.04 -16.79
CA SER A 48 3.63 9.86 -16.08
C SER A 48 3.29 10.21 -14.64
N ILE A 49 2.14 9.78 -14.16
CA ILE A 49 1.76 9.76 -12.75
C ILE A 49 1.65 8.29 -12.33
N LYS A 50 2.34 7.96 -11.26
CA LYS A 50 2.43 6.62 -10.70
C LYS A 50 1.67 6.59 -9.39
N PHE A 51 0.73 5.66 -9.29
CA PHE A 51 -0.06 5.38 -8.08
C PHE A 51 0.38 4.02 -7.54
N ALA A 52 1.09 4.03 -6.43
CA ALA A 52 1.55 2.82 -5.75
C ALA A 52 0.57 2.44 -4.63
N VAL A 53 0.22 1.16 -4.55
CA VAL A 53 -0.73 0.63 -3.57
C VAL A 53 -0.24 -0.69 -3.00
N ASN A 54 -0.84 -1.14 -1.89
CA ASN A 54 -0.63 -2.49 -1.36
C ASN A 54 -0.84 -3.54 -2.46
N PRO A 55 0.13 -4.44 -2.73
CA PRO A 55 0.01 -5.39 -3.83
C PRO A 55 -0.93 -6.57 -3.57
N LEU A 56 -1.21 -6.88 -2.29
CA LEU A 56 -2.05 -8.00 -1.89
C LEU A 56 -3.52 -7.59 -1.89
N GLY A 57 -4.37 -8.45 -2.45
CA GLY A 57 -5.81 -8.20 -2.58
C GLY A 57 -6.16 -7.05 -3.52
N THR A 58 -5.24 -6.62 -4.38
CA THR A 58 -5.44 -5.51 -5.34
C THR A 58 -5.18 -5.90 -6.80
N ASP A 59 -5.00 -7.20 -7.05
CA ASP A 59 -4.78 -7.80 -8.37
C ASP A 59 -5.93 -7.57 -9.35
N HIS A 60 -7.15 -7.47 -8.82
CA HIS A 60 -8.37 -7.24 -9.57
C HIS A 60 -8.73 -5.75 -9.73
N LEU A 61 -7.90 -4.84 -9.20
CA LEU A 61 -8.17 -3.41 -9.27
C LEU A 61 -7.72 -2.79 -10.59
N THR A 62 -8.48 -1.79 -11.01
CA THR A 62 -8.17 -0.90 -12.14
C THR A 62 -8.27 0.54 -11.67
N LEU A 63 -7.36 1.40 -12.13
CA LEU A 63 -7.46 2.84 -11.93
C LEU A 63 -8.16 3.47 -13.14
N ARG A 64 -9.38 3.97 -12.94
CA ARG A 64 -10.09 4.76 -13.94
C ARG A 64 -9.73 6.23 -13.78
N ILE A 65 -9.27 6.86 -14.86
CA ILE A 65 -9.04 8.31 -14.89
C ILE A 65 -10.04 8.93 -15.85
N VAL A 66 -10.69 10.01 -15.43
CA VAL A 66 -11.68 10.77 -16.19
C VAL A 66 -11.21 12.21 -16.33
N ASN A 67 -11.35 12.82 -17.51
CA ASN A 67 -11.08 14.24 -17.72
C ASN A 67 -12.35 15.11 -17.53
N GLU A 68 -12.22 16.44 -17.60
CA GLU A 68 -13.36 17.36 -17.46
C GLU A 68 -14.46 17.18 -18.53
N ALA A 69 -14.12 16.60 -19.69
CA ALA A 69 -15.07 16.30 -20.77
C ALA A 69 -15.83 14.98 -20.56
N GLY A 70 -15.50 14.21 -19.50
CA GLY A 70 -16.11 12.91 -19.21
C GLY A 70 -15.51 11.72 -19.97
N SER A 71 -14.48 11.93 -20.78
CA SER A 71 -13.70 10.83 -21.38
C SER A 71 -12.91 10.11 -20.31
N PHE A 72 -12.77 8.78 -20.43
CA PHE A 72 -12.06 7.98 -19.43
C PHE A 72 -11.11 6.93 -20.03
N VAL A 73 -10.10 6.56 -19.25
CA VAL A 73 -9.17 5.46 -19.53
C VAL A 73 -9.00 4.62 -18.27
N ASP A 74 -9.02 3.31 -18.46
CA ASP A 74 -8.78 2.32 -17.42
C ASP A 74 -7.31 1.85 -17.48
N TYR A 75 -6.59 2.06 -16.38
CA TYR A 75 -5.18 1.68 -16.22
C TYR A 75 -5.09 0.44 -15.33
N PRO A 76 -4.68 -0.73 -15.86
CA PRO A 76 -4.52 -1.93 -15.05
C PRO A 76 -3.26 -1.85 -14.16
N GLY A 77 -3.34 -2.47 -12.98
CA GLY A 77 -2.24 -2.50 -12.02
C GLY A 77 -1.15 -3.50 -12.40
N LYS A 78 0.11 -3.05 -12.41
CA LYS A 78 1.29 -3.89 -12.65
C LYS A 78 1.99 -4.24 -11.33
N PHE A 79 2.39 -5.50 -11.18
CA PHE A 79 3.16 -5.97 -10.04
C PHE A 79 4.52 -6.51 -10.51
N PRO A 80 5.62 -5.78 -10.33
CA PRO A 80 6.92 -6.16 -10.91
C PRO A 80 7.67 -7.22 -10.09
N PHE A 81 7.21 -7.55 -8.89
CA PHE A 81 7.89 -8.48 -7.99
C PHE A 81 7.33 -9.90 -8.12
N ARG A 82 8.19 -10.90 -7.93
CA ARG A 82 7.79 -12.31 -7.89
C ARG A 82 7.24 -12.73 -6.52
N SER A 83 7.59 -12.01 -5.45
CA SER A 83 7.25 -12.35 -4.08
C SER A 83 6.74 -11.12 -3.31
N PRO A 84 5.70 -11.27 -2.48
CA PRO A 84 5.11 -10.19 -1.71
C PRO A 84 5.93 -9.82 -0.48
N HIS A 85 6.79 -8.81 -0.61
CA HIS A 85 7.49 -8.20 0.54
C HIS A 85 6.91 -6.85 0.97
N LEU A 86 7.21 -6.38 2.18
CA LEU A 86 6.63 -5.13 2.73
C LEU A 86 6.91 -3.88 1.88
N LYS A 87 7.96 -3.92 1.04
CA LYS A 87 8.31 -2.86 0.08
C LYS A 87 7.75 -3.09 -1.33
N ALA A 88 7.05 -4.20 -1.55
CA ALA A 88 6.44 -4.48 -2.83
C ALA A 88 5.18 -3.66 -2.94
N GLU A 89 4.96 -3.13 -4.13
CA GLU A 89 3.83 -2.27 -4.45
C GLU A 89 3.29 -2.69 -5.81
N ARG A 90 1.97 -2.57 -5.94
CA ARG A 90 1.31 -2.61 -7.25
C ARG A 90 1.21 -1.19 -7.75
N TYR A 91 1.55 -1.00 -9.02
CA TYR A 91 1.63 0.31 -9.63
C TYR A 91 0.60 0.46 -10.74
N PHE A 92 -0.09 1.59 -10.71
CA PHE A 92 -0.94 2.08 -11.78
C PHE A 92 -0.24 3.29 -12.37
N VAL A 93 0.00 3.29 -13.68
CA VAL A 93 0.77 4.36 -14.34
C VAL A 93 -0.07 4.96 -15.43
N ALA A 94 -0.41 6.23 -15.28
CA ALA A 94 -1.12 7.00 -16.28
C ALA A 94 -0.18 8.06 -16.86
N ALA A 95 -0.11 8.16 -18.19
CA ALA A 95 0.63 9.21 -18.85
C ALA A 95 -0.39 10.24 -19.32
N LEU A 96 -0.42 11.39 -18.65
CA LEU A 96 -1.47 12.39 -18.83
C LEU A 96 -0.89 13.69 -19.40
N PRO A 97 -1.58 14.34 -20.36
CA PRO A 97 -1.26 15.69 -20.74
C PRO A 97 -1.67 16.69 -19.64
N ASN A 98 -1.27 17.95 -19.80
CA ASN A 98 -1.71 19.00 -18.88
C ASN A 98 -3.26 19.08 -18.86
N GLY A 99 -3.84 19.20 -17.67
CA GLY A 99 -5.28 19.17 -17.48
C GLY A 99 -5.68 18.87 -16.03
N ARG A 100 -6.98 18.71 -15.82
CA ARG A 100 -7.58 18.26 -14.56
C ARG A 100 -8.30 16.95 -14.76
N TYR A 101 -8.14 16.06 -13.80
CA TYR A 101 -8.62 14.69 -13.88
C TYR A 101 -9.15 14.22 -12.53
N GLU A 102 -10.10 13.29 -12.61
CA GLU A 102 -10.58 12.53 -11.46
C GLU A 102 -10.15 11.07 -11.61
N GLY A 103 -9.53 10.52 -10.57
CA GLY A 103 -9.07 9.13 -10.54
C GLY A 103 -9.88 8.31 -9.55
N THR A 104 -10.35 7.13 -9.95
CA THR A 104 -11.11 6.22 -9.08
C THR A 104 -10.58 4.81 -9.23
N PHE A 105 -10.35 4.11 -8.12
CA PHE A 105 -10.07 2.67 -8.16
C PHE A 105 -11.39 1.91 -8.26
N VAL A 106 -11.47 0.97 -9.21
CA VAL A 106 -12.63 0.13 -9.43
C VAL A 106 -12.26 -1.35 -9.38
N ASP A 107 -13.16 -2.18 -8.87
CA ASP A 107 -13.05 -3.64 -8.93
C ASP A 107 -13.49 -4.18 -10.31
N GLN A 108 -13.42 -5.50 -10.50
CA GLN A 108 -13.85 -6.18 -11.74
C GLN A 108 -15.35 -5.99 -12.08
N ARG A 109 -16.16 -5.57 -11.10
CA ARG A 109 -17.60 -5.30 -11.26
C ARG A 109 -17.88 -3.81 -11.49
N GLY A 110 -16.85 -2.97 -11.50
CA GLY A 110 -16.97 -1.52 -11.65
C GLY A 110 -17.34 -0.78 -10.36
N HIS A 111 -17.35 -1.44 -9.21
CA HIS A 111 -17.60 -0.75 -7.94
C HIS A 111 -16.39 0.06 -7.53
N LYS A 112 -16.64 1.26 -7.00
CA LYS A 112 -15.59 2.10 -6.43
C LYS A 112 -15.05 1.44 -5.16
N VAL A 113 -13.74 1.31 -5.09
CA VAL A 113 -13.03 0.70 -3.96
C VAL A 113 -11.82 1.54 -3.60
N TRP A 114 -11.33 1.40 -2.37
CA TRP A 114 -10.11 2.07 -1.93
C TRP A 114 -9.09 1.03 -1.49
N PRO A 115 -7.86 1.03 -2.04
CA PRO A 115 -6.78 0.21 -1.49
C PRO A 115 -6.40 0.74 -0.10
N SER A 116 -5.67 -0.04 0.71
CA SER A 116 -5.30 0.38 2.07
C SER A 116 -4.54 1.72 2.12
N HIS A 117 -3.79 2.03 1.06
CA HIS A 117 -3.18 3.32 0.83
C HIS A 117 -2.98 3.55 -0.67
N VAL A 118 -2.75 4.82 -1.03
CA VAL A 118 -2.30 5.22 -2.37
C VAL A 118 -1.17 6.23 -2.22
N GLU A 119 0.01 5.88 -2.70
CA GLU A 119 1.14 6.78 -2.83
C GLU A 119 1.19 7.31 -4.26
N VAL A 120 1.20 8.63 -4.42
CA VAL A 120 1.22 9.30 -5.73
C VAL A 120 2.60 9.89 -5.95
N SER A 121 3.26 9.50 -7.04
CA SER A 121 4.53 10.06 -7.48
C SER A 121 4.44 10.49 -8.93
N LEU A 122 5.20 11.54 -9.27
CA LEU A 122 5.29 12.05 -10.63
C LEU A 122 6.56 11.50 -11.28
N GLY A 123 6.45 11.01 -12.50
CA GLY A 123 7.60 10.68 -13.32
C GLY A 123 8.31 11.93 -13.82
N ASP A 124 9.52 11.73 -14.33
CA ASP A 124 10.29 12.79 -14.98
C ASP A 124 9.58 13.24 -16.26
N THR A 125 9.78 14.51 -16.62
CA THR A 125 9.26 15.07 -17.86
C THR A 125 10.20 16.17 -18.34
N PRO A 126 10.51 16.22 -19.65
CA PRO A 126 11.35 17.28 -20.22
C PRO A 126 10.61 18.62 -20.36
N CYS A 127 9.31 18.67 -20.05
CA CYS A 127 8.47 19.83 -20.23
C CYS A 127 8.31 20.65 -18.94
N LEU A 128 8.40 21.98 -19.05
CA LEU A 128 8.21 22.90 -17.93
C LEU A 128 6.75 23.02 -17.50
N ASP A 129 5.82 23.08 -18.46
CA ASP A 129 4.37 23.20 -18.21
C ASP A 129 3.69 21.83 -18.20
N THR A 130 3.85 21.09 -17.11
CA THR A 130 3.30 19.74 -16.98
C THR A 130 2.32 19.60 -15.83
N ILE A 131 1.55 18.52 -15.92
CA ILE A 131 0.65 18.08 -14.87
C ILE A 131 1.38 18.04 -13.52
N SER A 132 0.69 18.52 -12.48
CA SER A 132 1.15 18.49 -11.10
C SER A 132 0.47 17.34 -10.36
N GLN A 133 0.92 17.03 -9.14
CA GLN A 133 0.26 16.03 -8.30
C GLN A 133 -1.20 16.40 -7.98
N GLN A 134 -1.53 17.70 -7.97
CA GLN A 134 -2.88 18.20 -7.69
C GLN A 134 -3.82 18.11 -8.89
N SER A 135 -3.29 17.84 -10.08
CA SER A 135 -4.09 17.75 -11.30
C SER A 135 -4.93 16.49 -11.37
N VAL A 136 -4.59 15.45 -10.59
CA VAL A 136 -5.43 14.25 -10.45
C VAL A 136 -6.01 14.23 -9.04
N ARG A 137 -7.31 14.44 -8.92
CA ARG A 137 -8.02 14.25 -7.67
C ARG A 137 -8.47 12.80 -7.57
N LEU A 138 -7.92 12.07 -6.60
CA LEU A 138 -8.38 10.72 -6.32
C LEU A 138 -9.70 10.75 -5.53
N GLU A 139 -10.71 10.07 -6.05
CA GLU A 139 -11.96 9.84 -5.34
C GLU A 139 -11.74 8.77 -4.27
N LYS A 140 -11.93 9.19 -3.02
CA LYS A 140 -11.77 8.36 -1.84
C LYS A 140 -13.17 8.05 -1.29
N PRO A 141 -13.68 6.81 -1.45
CA PRO A 141 -15.01 6.47 -0.99
C PRO A 141 -15.12 6.62 0.54
N PRO A 142 -16.32 6.97 1.06
CA PRO A 142 -16.55 7.05 2.49
C PRO A 142 -16.28 5.69 3.15
N ILE A 143 -15.86 5.75 4.41
CA ILE A 143 -15.64 4.56 5.23
C ILE A 143 -17.00 4.04 5.68
N LEU A 144 -17.24 2.73 5.55
CA LEU A 144 -18.42 2.10 6.16
C LEU A 144 -18.16 1.83 7.65
N VAL A 145 -19.21 1.89 8.48
CA VAL A 145 -19.10 1.80 9.95
C VAL A 145 -18.29 0.58 10.43
N ASN A 146 -18.35 -0.53 9.70
CA ASN A 146 -17.67 -1.78 10.02
C ASN A 146 -16.25 -1.91 9.45
N GLU A 147 -15.84 -1.07 8.48
CA GLU A 147 -14.53 -1.20 7.82
C GLU A 147 -13.34 -0.95 8.76
N CYS A 148 -13.54 -0.12 9.79
CA CYS A 148 -12.49 0.24 10.74
C CYS A 148 -12.62 -0.44 12.11
N GLN A 149 -13.59 -1.35 12.28
CA GLN A 149 -13.75 -2.11 13.53
C GLN A 149 -12.66 -3.17 13.69
N GLN A 150 -12.17 -3.73 12.58
CA GLN A 150 -11.09 -4.70 12.51
C GLN A 150 -10.14 -4.30 11.39
N LEU A 151 -8.92 -3.86 11.73
CA LEU A 151 -7.95 -3.42 10.72
C LEU A 151 -7.15 -4.58 10.12
N ILE A 152 -7.07 -5.72 10.80
CA ILE A 152 -6.37 -6.91 10.29
C ILE A 152 -7.35 -7.79 9.53
N ARG A 153 -7.05 -8.04 8.27
CA ARG A 153 -7.77 -8.97 7.40
C ARG A 153 -7.08 -10.32 7.42
N ASN A 154 -7.86 -11.40 7.54
CA ASN A 154 -7.35 -12.78 7.52
C ASN A 154 -6.24 -12.98 8.57
N GLY A 155 -6.53 -12.61 9.81
CA GLY A 155 -5.59 -12.73 10.94
C GLY A 155 -5.59 -14.12 11.59
N ASP A 156 -6.58 -14.94 11.29
CA ASP A 156 -6.72 -16.36 11.63
C ASP A 156 -6.12 -17.29 10.56
N PHE A 157 -5.74 -16.76 9.39
CA PHE A 157 -5.11 -17.50 8.29
C PHE A 157 -5.97 -18.63 7.71
N ASP A 158 -7.28 -18.61 7.98
CA ASP A 158 -8.23 -19.63 7.52
C ASP A 158 -8.84 -19.33 6.14
N SER A 159 -8.52 -18.17 5.56
CA SER A 159 -9.01 -17.77 4.24
C SER A 159 -7.88 -17.48 3.25
N GLU A 160 -8.17 -17.64 1.96
CA GLU A 160 -7.32 -17.17 0.86
C GLU A 160 -7.93 -15.89 0.25
N PRO A 161 -7.12 -14.96 -0.28
CA PRO A 161 -5.65 -15.01 -0.33
C PRO A 161 -4.97 -14.66 1.00
N LEU A 162 -3.74 -15.13 1.20
CA LEU A 162 -2.88 -14.62 2.28
C LEU A 162 -2.60 -13.12 2.08
N LEU A 163 -3.09 -12.28 2.99
CA LEU A 163 -2.96 -10.82 2.95
C LEU A 163 -1.79 -10.30 3.80
N TRP A 164 -0.77 -11.13 4.01
CA TRP A 164 0.38 -10.82 4.84
C TRP A 164 1.65 -10.68 3.99
N LEU A 165 2.33 -9.57 4.19
CA LEU A 165 3.61 -9.24 3.56
C LEU A 165 4.73 -9.71 4.47
N HIS A 166 5.84 -10.16 3.88
CA HIS A 166 6.99 -10.62 4.65
C HIS A 166 8.29 -10.08 4.09
N GLN A 167 9.27 -9.81 4.94
CA GLN A 167 10.61 -9.42 4.51
C GLN A 167 11.61 -10.41 5.08
N ASN A 168 12.49 -10.93 4.22
CA ASN A 168 13.61 -11.79 4.64
C ASN A 168 13.19 -13.10 5.33
N LEU A 169 12.04 -13.63 4.93
CA LEU A 169 11.37 -14.76 5.56
C LEU A 169 10.84 -15.73 4.51
N GLU A 170 10.77 -17.00 4.90
CA GLU A 170 9.93 -18.00 4.28
C GLU A 170 8.65 -18.10 5.10
N VAL A 171 7.51 -18.01 4.42
CA VAL A 171 6.20 -17.96 5.07
C VAL A 171 5.33 -19.04 4.45
N THR A 172 4.73 -19.86 5.31
CA THR A 172 3.81 -20.93 4.91
C THR A 172 2.61 -20.94 5.84
N VAL A 173 1.45 -21.33 5.32
CA VAL A 173 0.27 -21.59 6.15
C VAL A 173 0.37 -23.02 6.67
N SER A 174 0.19 -23.21 7.98
CA SER A 174 0.29 -24.49 8.66
C SER A 174 -0.99 -24.78 9.43
N GLN A 175 -1.47 -26.03 9.39
CA GLN A 175 -2.61 -26.51 10.20
C GLN A 175 -2.23 -26.78 11.67
N ARG A 176 -1.18 -26.11 12.16
CA ARG A 176 -0.68 -26.21 13.53
C ARG A 176 -1.08 -24.99 14.35
N GLY A 177 -2.14 -24.28 13.93
CA GLY A 177 -2.69 -23.14 14.64
C GLY A 177 -3.31 -23.52 15.97
N ARG A 178 -3.63 -22.48 16.73
CA ARG A 178 -4.25 -22.58 18.04
C ARG A 178 -5.65 -23.15 17.86
N ASN A 179 -6.01 -24.14 18.66
CA ASN A 179 -7.29 -24.85 18.53
C ASN A 179 -7.47 -25.55 17.17
N ASN A 180 -6.37 -25.99 16.53
CA ASN A 180 -6.35 -26.66 15.23
C ASN A 180 -6.82 -25.78 14.04
N SER A 181 -6.72 -24.45 14.14
CA SER A 181 -6.86 -23.54 13.00
C SER A 181 -5.64 -23.60 12.07
N ASN A 182 -5.72 -22.89 10.95
CA ASN A 182 -4.52 -22.51 10.23
C ASN A 182 -3.76 -21.44 11.02
N ALA A 183 -2.46 -21.35 10.77
CA ALA A 183 -1.60 -20.33 11.32
C ALA A 183 -0.44 -20.05 10.38
N LEU A 184 0.17 -18.88 10.54
CA LEU A 184 1.32 -18.49 9.75
C LEU A 184 2.60 -19.03 10.36
N MET A 185 3.19 -20.04 9.73
CA MET A 185 4.51 -20.55 10.08
C MET A 185 5.59 -19.76 9.33
N ILE A 186 6.51 -19.23 10.12
CA ILE A 186 7.56 -18.31 9.69
C ILE A 186 8.89 -19.00 9.92
N ALA A 187 9.59 -19.33 8.85
CA ALA A 187 10.94 -19.86 8.90
C ALA A 187 11.93 -18.80 8.42
N ARG A 188 13.10 -18.76 9.06
CA ARG A 188 14.10 -17.74 8.77
C ARG A 188 14.79 -18.01 7.43
N GLN A 189 15.05 -16.92 6.70
CA GLN A 189 16.09 -16.91 5.67
C GLN A 189 17.18 -15.83 5.89
N SER A 190 16.94 -14.69 6.57
CA SER A 190 18.03 -13.71 6.80
C SER A 190 17.87 -12.77 8.02
N LYS A 191 18.44 -11.55 7.98
CA LYS A 191 18.46 -10.55 9.09
C LYS A 191 17.22 -9.66 9.07
N ALA A 192 16.81 -9.19 10.25
CA ALA A 192 15.63 -8.35 10.48
C ALA A 192 14.32 -8.91 9.86
N PRO A 193 13.93 -10.14 10.22
CA PRO A 193 12.68 -10.73 9.73
C PRO A 193 11.46 -9.95 10.19
N LEU A 194 10.51 -9.75 9.28
CA LEU A 194 9.28 -9.04 9.55
C LEU A 194 8.12 -9.66 8.78
N ILE A 195 6.98 -9.79 9.44
CA ILE A 195 5.68 -9.97 8.78
C ILE A 195 4.76 -8.81 9.10
N GLY A 196 3.80 -8.51 8.23
CA GLY A 196 2.86 -7.44 8.48
C GLY A 196 1.77 -7.29 7.43
N GLN A 197 0.88 -6.33 7.65
CA GLN A 197 -0.19 -5.99 6.73
C GLN A 197 -0.38 -4.48 6.69
N PHE A 198 -0.56 -3.93 5.49
CA PHE A 198 -0.93 -2.52 5.34
C PHE A 198 -2.33 -2.29 5.91
N LEU A 199 -2.44 -1.30 6.79
CA LEU A 199 -3.69 -0.85 7.38
C LEU A 199 -4.37 0.15 6.44
N ASP A 200 -5.70 0.16 6.42
CA ASP A 200 -6.43 1.20 5.70
C ASP A 200 -6.18 2.55 6.39
N THR A 201 -5.42 3.41 5.72
CA THR A 201 -5.07 4.76 6.18
C THR A 201 -6.30 5.64 6.42
N ARG A 202 -7.46 5.28 5.85
CA ARG A 202 -8.76 5.90 6.16
C ARG A 202 -9.15 5.75 7.61
N CYS A 203 -8.86 4.59 8.20
CA CYS A 203 -9.20 4.28 9.57
C CYS A 203 -8.31 5.00 10.58
N LEU A 204 -7.10 5.41 10.18
CA LEU A 204 -6.10 5.97 11.08
C LEU A 204 -6.36 7.46 11.36
N VAL A 205 -7.45 7.74 12.08
CA VAL A 205 -7.87 9.08 12.49
C VAL A 205 -7.14 9.49 13.77
N ARG A 206 -6.64 10.73 13.81
CA ARG A 206 -5.88 11.26 14.95
C ARG A 206 -6.66 11.13 16.27
N ARG A 207 -5.97 10.72 17.33
CA ARG A 207 -6.48 10.44 18.68
C ARG A 207 -7.31 9.16 18.85
N THR A 208 -7.63 8.46 17.76
CA THR A 208 -8.22 7.12 17.88
C THR A 208 -7.21 6.16 18.49
N GLN A 209 -7.68 5.31 19.40
CA GLN A 209 -6.89 4.24 19.99
C GLN A 209 -7.29 2.90 19.41
N TYR A 210 -6.29 2.05 19.25
CA TYR A 210 -6.44 0.69 18.74
C TYR A 210 -5.75 -0.29 19.67
N GLN A 211 -6.45 -1.38 19.96
CA GLN A 211 -5.90 -2.54 20.64
C GLN A 211 -5.43 -3.56 19.61
N VAL A 212 -4.25 -4.11 19.85
CA VAL A 212 -3.64 -5.16 19.05
C VAL A 212 -3.59 -6.42 19.89
N GLU A 213 -4.06 -7.54 19.37
CA GLU A 213 -4.01 -8.82 20.05
C GLU A 213 -3.60 -9.94 19.09
N GLY A 214 -3.02 -11.01 19.63
CA GLY A 214 -2.77 -12.21 18.87
C GLY A 214 -1.94 -13.22 19.62
N TRP A 215 -1.61 -14.31 18.93
CA TRP A 215 -0.90 -15.44 19.51
C TRP A 215 0.37 -15.73 18.73
N VAL A 216 1.43 -16.07 19.47
CA VAL A 216 2.69 -16.51 18.91
C VAL A 216 3.19 -17.74 19.63
N ARG A 217 3.67 -18.73 18.89
CA ARG A 217 4.37 -19.89 19.42
C ARG A 217 5.81 -19.87 18.92
N LEU A 218 6.74 -20.01 19.87
CA LEU A 218 8.17 -20.06 19.61
C LEU A 218 8.63 -21.51 19.80
N ASP A 219 9.30 -22.11 18.82
CA ASP A 219 9.77 -23.49 18.98
C ASP A 219 10.89 -23.60 20.03
N VAL A 220 11.71 -22.54 20.18
CA VAL A 220 12.77 -22.47 21.19
C VAL A 220 12.65 -21.19 22.01
N LEU A 221 12.67 -21.36 23.34
CA LEU A 221 12.69 -20.28 24.31
C LEU A 221 14.07 -19.64 24.41
N GLN A 222 14.38 -18.72 23.50
CA GLN A 222 15.56 -17.88 23.62
C GLN A 222 15.20 -16.41 23.45
N CYS A 223 14.39 -15.95 24.40
CA CYS A 223 13.97 -14.57 24.53
C CYS A 223 14.67 -13.90 25.73
N GLU A 224 15.96 -14.18 25.91
CA GLU A 224 16.73 -13.70 27.06
C GLU A 224 17.19 -12.24 26.89
N GLU A 225 17.28 -11.75 25.66
CA GLU A 225 17.61 -10.36 25.35
C GLU A 225 16.44 -9.63 24.68
N LYS A 226 16.26 -8.33 25.00
CA LYS A 226 15.25 -7.43 24.38
C LYS A 226 15.23 -7.45 22.85
N ARG A 227 16.31 -7.92 22.21
CA ARG A 227 16.48 -7.97 20.75
C ARG A 227 15.95 -9.25 20.12
N SER A 228 15.70 -10.32 20.88
CA SER A 228 15.32 -11.63 20.34
C SER A 228 13.81 -11.84 20.27
N CYS A 229 13.04 -11.08 21.05
CA CYS A 229 11.58 -11.26 21.12
C CYS A 229 10.83 -10.57 20.00
N PRO A 230 9.67 -11.12 19.58
CA PRO A 230 8.79 -10.44 18.66
C PRO A 230 8.40 -9.07 19.23
N GLN A 231 8.54 -8.04 18.42
CA GLN A 231 8.17 -6.67 18.71
C GLN A 231 7.03 -6.27 17.78
N LEU A 232 6.00 -5.67 18.35
CA LEU A 232 4.90 -5.14 17.56
C LEU A 232 5.24 -3.69 17.18
N SER A 233 5.05 -3.33 15.92
CA SER A 233 5.23 -1.95 15.46
C SER A 233 4.19 -1.53 14.44
N ILE A 234 4.00 -0.21 14.34
CA ILE A 234 3.37 0.43 13.19
C ILE A 234 4.48 1.05 12.35
N ARG A 235 4.64 0.55 11.13
CA ARG A 235 5.57 1.10 10.15
C ARG A 235 4.84 2.09 9.26
N ILE A 236 5.31 3.32 9.23
CA ILE A 236 4.72 4.38 8.43
C ILE A 236 5.71 4.86 7.38
N ARG A 237 5.16 5.31 6.25
CA ARG A 237 5.90 6.07 5.26
C ARG A 237 5.38 7.50 5.19
N GLU A 238 6.29 8.44 5.41
CA GLU A 238 6.03 9.88 5.32
C GLU A 238 6.61 10.43 4.00
N ILE A 239 5.96 11.44 3.42
CA ILE A 239 6.59 12.30 2.40
C ILE A 239 7.20 13.49 3.12
N VAL A 240 8.51 13.64 3.01
CA VAL A 240 9.31 14.74 3.52
C VAL A 240 9.74 15.60 2.33
N ALA A 241 9.62 16.92 2.43
CA ALA A 241 10.07 17.86 1.39
C ALA A 241 9.51 17.58 -0.03
N GLY A 242 8.28 17.07 -0.14
CA GLY A 242 7.53 16.92 -1.40
C GLY A 242 7.80 15.65 -2.20
N THR A 243 9.01 15.08 -2.12
CA THR A 243 9.36 13.84 -2.87
C THR A 243 10.23 12.85 -2.11
N GLU A 244 10.79 13.22 -0.95
CA GLU A 244 11.63 12.32 -0.17
C GLU A 244 10.73 11.40 0.68
N HIS A 245 10.93 10.09 0.59
CA HIS A 245 10.21 9.14 1.41
C HIS A 245 11.01 8.79 2.66
N ARG A 246 10.37 8.89 3.82
CA ARG A 246 10.96 8.47 5.09
C ARG A 246 10.15 7.35 5.71
N ASP A 247 10.76 6.17 5.78
CA ASP A 247 10.22 5.03 6.50
C ASP A 247 10.54 5.18 8.00
N ARG A 248 9.53 4.99 8.85
CA ARG A 248 9.69 4.95 10.31
C ARG A 248 9.02 3.70 10.89
N SER A 249 9.55 3.23 12.01
CA SER A 249 8.91 2.20 12.84
C SER A 249 8.55 2.82 14.19
N ILE A 250 7.27 2.76 14.55
CA ILE A 250 6.73 3.21 15.82
C ILE A 250 6.45 1.95 16.64
N LYS A 251 7.24 1.73 17.68
CA LYS A 251 7.05 0.58 18.57
C LYS A 251 5.78 0.75 19.38
N LEU A 252 4.98 -0.30 19.42
CA LEU A 252 3.77 -0.37 20.23
C LEU A 252 4.12 -0.48 21.71
N ILE A 253 3.24 0.05 22.57
CA ILE A 253 3.23 -0.34 23.98
C ILE A 253 2.58 -1.72 24.01
N SER A 254 3.40 -2.77 24.01
CA SER A 254 2.96 -4.14 23.95
C SER A 254 3.67 -5.01 24.98
N TYR A 255 2.99 -6.02 25.48
CA TYR A 255 3.54 -7.01 26.38
C TYR A 255 3.02 -8.41 26.02
N PHE A 256 3.82 -9.41 26.39
CA PHE A 256 3.35 -10.78 26.47
C PHE A 256 2.75 -10.96 27.87
N VAL A 257 1.53 -11.52 27.95
CA VAL A 257 0.80 -11.63 29.23
C VAL A 257 1.53 -12.52 30.26
N ARG A 258 2.49 -13.33 29.81
CA ARG A 258 3.33 -14.20 30.64
C ARG A 258 4.77 -14.20 30.10
N PRO A 259 5.76 -14.65 30.90
CA PRO A 259 7.05 -15.03 30.36
C PRO A 259 6.83 -15.94 29.15
N LEU A 260 7.55 -15.69 28.08
CA LEU A 260 7.42 -16.49 26.88
C LEU A 260 7.66 -17.95 27.23
N GLN A 261 6.87 -18.83 26.65
CA GLN A 261 6.99 -20.28 26.72
C GLN A 261 7.15 -20.86 25.30
N THR A 262 7.60 -22.12 25.18
CA THR A 262 7.68 -22.83 23.88
C THR A 262 6.30 -23.18 23.32
N ASN A 263 5.25 -22.88 24.07
CA ASN A 263 3.86 -23.02 23.67
C ASN A 263 3.29 -21.68 23.16
N TRP A 264 1.99 -21.63 22.94
CA TRP A 264 1.27 -20.42 22.59
C TRP A 264 1.37 -19.33 23.65
N ASN A 265 1.84 -18.16 23.23
CA ASN A 265 1.96 -16.96 24.02
C ASN A 265 1.02 -15.91 23.46
N PHE A 266 0.20 -15.33 24.33
CA PHE A 266 -0.65 -14.21 23.97
C PHE A 266 0.16 -12.91 24.04
N PHE A 267 0.06 -12.10 22.98
CA PHE A 267 0.54 -10.73 22.98
C PHE A 267 -0.64 -9.77 22.91
N GLN A 268 -0.47 -8.64 23.58
CA GLN A 268 -1.41 -7.53 23.56
C GLN A 268 -0.63 -6.22 23.48
N GLY A 269 -1.19 -5.23 22.80
CA GLY A 269 -0.65 -3.88 22.81
C GLY A 269 -1.69 -2.84 22.47
N VAL A 270 -1.35 -1.58 22.69
CA VAL A 270 -2.20 -0.44 22.35
C VAL A 270 -1.36 0.61 21.63
N PHE A 271 -1.94 1.26 20.61
CA PHE A 271 -1.42 2.52 20.07
C PHE A 271 -2.51 3.58 19.97
N THR A 272 -2.08 4.83 20.10
CA THR A 272 -2.87 6.00 19.74
C THR A 272 -2.37 6.53 18.40
N VAL A 273 -3.28 6.80 17.48
CA VAL A 273 -2.95 7.46 16.21
C VAL A 273 -2.54 8.90 16.48
N ASP A 274 -1.24 9.17 16.37
CA ASP A 274 -0.70 10.52 16.48
C ASP A 274 -0.76 11.26 15.13
N GLY A 275 -0.27 12.51 15.12
CA GLY A 275 -0.24 13.32 13.90
C GLY A 275 0.53 12.65 12.76
N ARG A 276 1.65 11.96 13.07
CA ARG A 276 2.53 11.31 12.08
C ARG A 276 1.84 10.12 11.44
N ILE A 277 1.17 9.28 12.23
CA ILE A 277 0.42 8.13 11.71
C ILE A 277 -0.74 8.63 10.85
N SER A 278 -1.51 9.63 11.32
CA SER A 278 -2.67 10.14 10.57
C SER A 278 -2.32 10.87 9.27
N SER A 279 -1.10 11.40 9.16
CA SER A 279 -0.61 12.07 7.94
C SER A 279 0.27 11.17 7.07
N ALA A 280 0.51 9.93 7.48
CA ALA A 280 1.35 9.01 6.72
C ALA A 280 0.68 8.64 5.39
N VAL A 281 1.50 8.48 4.35
CA VAL A 281 1.01 8.01 3.05
C VAL A 281 0.58 6.56 3.14
N SER A 282 1.36 5.76 3.85
CA SER A 282 1.05 4.36 4.13
C SER A 282 1.38 4.02 5.58
N ALA A 283 0.64 3.06 6.12
CA ALA A 283 0.86 2.51 7.44
C ALA A 283 0.68 1.00 7.37
N ALA A 284 1.56 0.26 8.03
CA ALA A 284 1.49 -1.19 8.14
C ALA A 284 1.67 -1.61 9.59
N PHE A 285 0.83 -2.51 10.06
CA PHE A 285 1.13 -3.26 11.26
C PHE A 285 2.23 -4.27 10.93
N ALA A 286 3.19 -4.41 11.84
CA ALA A 286 4.28 -5.37 11.69
C ALA A 286 4.57 -6.10 12.99
N ILE A 287 4.89 -7.38 12.85
CA ILE A 287 5.54 -8.19 13.87
C ILE A 287 6.99 -8.32 13.42
N GLU A 288 7.85 -7.58 14.11
CA GLU A 288 9.30 -7.56 13.91
C GLU A 288 9.91 -8.65 14.79
N PHE A 289 10.72 -9.52 14.20
CA PHE A 289 11.42 -10.53 14.95
C PHE A 289 12.89 -10.15 15.08
N GLY A 290 13.48 -10.58 16.20
CA GLY A 290 14.92 -10.60 16.36
C GLY A 290 15.59 -11.56 15.39
N GLU A 291 16.82 -11.95 15.73
CA GLU A 291 17.44 -13.07 15.04
C GLU A 291 16.73 -14.38 15.40
N LEU A 292 15.91 -14.89 14.49
CA LEU A 292 15.24 -16.18 14.65
C LEU A 292 16.26 -17.32 14.48
N LYS A 293 16.35 -18.23 15.45
CA LYS A 293 17.12 -19.49 15.28
C LYS A 293 16.26 -20.60 14.72
N ASP A 294 14.98 -20.57 15.06
CA ASP A 294 13.98 -21.59 14.72
C ASP A 294 12.72 -20.96 14.13
N SER A 295 11.73 -21.79 13.83
CA SER A 295 10.46 -21.33 13.29
C SER A 295 9.60 -20.64 14.35
N VAL A 296 8.77 -19.70 13.89
CA VAL A 296 7.78 -19.01 14.70
C VAL A 296 6.42 -19.20 14.07
N ILE A 297 5.40 -19.47 14.88
CA ILE A 297 4.02 -19.60 14.41
C ILE A 297 3.22 -18.43 14.96
N VAL A 298 2.50 -17.71 14.09
CA VAL A 298 1.62 -16.60 14.45
C VAL A 298 0.18 -16.95 14.10
N ASP A 299 -0.76 -16.59 14.98
CA ASP A 299 -2.17 -16.93 14.83
C ASP A 299 -3.08 -15.85 15.45
N SER A 300 -4.30 -15.75 14.93
CA SER A 300 -5.44 -15.02 15.48
C SER A 300 -5.11 -13.54 15.78
N VAL A 301 -4.44 -12.89 14.83
CA VAL A 301 -4.02 -11.49 14.97
C VAL A 301 -5.17 -10.55 14.68
N SER A 302 -5.38 -9.55 15.53
CA SER A 302 -6.45 -8.57 15.41
C SER A 302 -5.97 -7.17 15.78
N ILE A 303 -6.57 -6.17 15.15
CA ILE A 303 -6.46 -4.77 15.56
C ILE A 303 -7.85 -4.16 15.59
N THR A 304 -8.37 -3.87 16.77
CA THR A 304 -9.72 -3.36 16.99
C THR A 304 -9.68 -1.94 17.56
N GLY A 305 -10.66 -1.12 17.18
CA GLY A 305 -10.82 0.20 17.78
C GLY A 305 -11.21 0.09 19.25
N LEU A 306 -10.60 0.92 20.10
CA LEU A 306 -11.03 1.09 21.48
C LEU A 306 -12.05 2.22 21.56
N ASP A 307 -13.25 1.91 22.04
CA ASP A 307 -14.26 2.93 22.32
C ASP A 307 -13.82 3.73 23.54
N GLN A 308 -13.29 4.93 23.30
CA GLN A 308 -13.00 5.89 24.36
C GLN A 308 -14.31 6.52 24.87
N THR A 309 -15.13 5.73 25.56
CA THR A 309 -16.17 6.32 26.39
C THR A 309 -15.51 6.81 27.68
N CYS A 310 -15.93 7.98 28.18
CA CYS A 310 -15.34 8.61 29.37
C CYS A 310 -15.48 7.76 30.65
N ASP A 311 -16.18 6.62 30.59
CA ASP A 311 -16.41 5.72 31.71
C ASP A 311 -15.31 4.65 31.88
N ASP A 312 -14.40 4.50 30.90
CA ASP A 312 -13.27 3.57 31.01
C ASP A 312 -12.13 4.15 31.87
N LEU A 313 -12.29 4.01 33.20
CA LEU A 313 -11.32 4.40 34.23
C LEU A 313 -9.95 3.71 34.12
N VAL A 314 -9.78 2.72 33.24
CA VAL A 314 -8.52 1.96 33.07
C VAL A 314 -7.48 2.77 32.27
N PHE A 315 -7.90 3.80 31.52
CA PHE A 315 -7.04 4.55 30.60
C PHE A 315 -6.81 6.03 30.97
N ASN A 316 -7.29 6.49 32.13
CA ASN A 316 -7.04 7.84 32.67
C ASN A 316 -5.94 7.84 33.75
#